data_AF-A0A1D6HJ29-F1
#
_entry.id   AF-A0A1D6HJ29-F1
#
_cell.length_a   1.000
_cell.length_b   1.000
_cell.length_c   1.000
_cell.angle_alpha   90.00
_cell.angle_beta   90.00
_cell.angle_gamma   90.00
#
_symmetry.space_group_name_H-M   'P 1'
#
loop_
_entity.id
_entity.type
_entity.pdbx_description
1 polymer ?
#
loop_
_entity_poly.entity_id
_entity_poly.type
_entity_poly.pdbx_seq_one_letter_code
_entity_poly.pdbx_strand_id
1 'polypeptide(L)'
;MSDVMNSCVHIQSIESLPFGQKLITFHPVQILPAIQKYKVLHLNRTDARLANNGLPLEIQRLRCRVNYSALKFTSQIEVLGRRVIRMLRQNGPFLVIHLRYEMDMLAFSGCTQGCTPKETEELTRMRYAYPWWKEKVINSFVKRKDGLCPLTPEEVAIVLRALDIDKSMQIYIAAGEIYGGKRRMASLTLAYPNVVRKETLLEPSDLMFFQNHSSQMAALDYLVSLESDIFVPTYDGNMAKVVEGHRRYLGFKKTIMLDRKLIVELVDQYTSGSLRWDEFASLIKAVHSNRMGSAATRAAIPDRPKEEDYFYANPQECLQGPNMLQTL
;
A
#
# COMPACT_ATOMS: atom_id res chain seq x y z
N MET A 1 16.46 22.57 -26.22
CA MET A 1 15.21 22.34 -27.01
C MET A 1 14.01 22.78 -26.19
N SER A 2 14.03 24.05 -25.76
CA SER A 2 13.07 24.62 -24.80
C SER A 2 12.45 25.92 -25.31
N ASP A 3 12.56 26.21 -26.61
CA ASP A 3 12.12 27.50 -27.19
C ASP A 3 11.37 27.38 -28.54
N VAL A 4 10.80 26.21 -28.87
CA VAL A 4 10.01 26.04 -30.13
C VAL A 4 8.65 25.38 -29.90
N MET A 5 7.98 25.69 -28.80
CA MET A 5 6.58 25.25 -28.57
C MET A 5 5.67 26.34 -27.98
N ASN A 6 6.07 27.62 -28.07
CA ASN A 6 5.31 28.74 -27.51
C ASN A 6 4.40 29.46 -28.53
N SER A 7 3.91 28.74 -29.54
CA SER A 7 3.05 29.32 -30.57
C SER A 7 1.88 28.38 -30.87
N CYS A 8 0.66 28.91 -30.74
CA CYS A 8 -0.64 28.41 -31.20
C CYS A 8 -1.64 27.75 -30.22
N VAL A 9 -1.40 27.68 -28.91
CA VAL A 9 -2.46 27.21 -27.97
C VAL A 9 -2.57 28.13 -26.75
N HIS A 10 -3.73 28.77 -26.57
CA HIS A 10 -4.07 29.43 -25.31
C HIS A 10 -4.34 28.38 -24.23
N ILE A 11 -3.33 28.07 -23.42
CA ILE A 11 -3.47 27.16 -22.28
C ILE A 11 -3.94 27.97 -21.07
N GLN A 12 -5.18 27.72 -20.61
CA GLN A 12 -5.68 28.30 -19.36
C GLN A 12 -5.37 27.36 -18.20
N SER A 13 -4.73 27.91 -17.16
CA SER A 13 -4.58 27.20 -15.88
C SER A 13 -5.81 27.40 -15.00
N ILE A 14 -6.35 26.32 -14.44
CA ILE A 14 -7.48 26.34 -13.50
C ILE A 14 -7.06 25.57 -12.25
N GLU A 15 -7.30 26.14 -11.07
CA GLU A 15 -7.17 25.41 -9.81
C GLU A 15 -8.32 24.40 -9.69
N SER A 16 -7.98 23.13 -9.44
CA SER A 16 -8.96 22.09 -9.12
C SER A 16 -9.77 22.42 -7.86
N LEU A 17 -10.95 21.80 -7.74
CA LEU A 17 -11.83 21.90 -6.58
C LEU A 17 -11.12 21.85 -5.21
N PRO A 18 -11.58 22.62 -4.22
CA PRO A 18 -11.30 22.36 -2.82
C PRO A 18 -11.74 20.95 -2.42
N PHE A 19 -11.00 20.33 -1.49
CA PHE A 19 -11.28 18.99 -0.97
C PHE A 19 -12.73 18.83 -0.50
N GLY A 20 -13.43 17.79 -0.97
CA GLY A 20 -14.77 17.42 -0.49
C GLY A 20 -15.96 18.04 -1.23
N GLN A 21 -15.75 18.90 -2.24
CA GLN A 21 -16.85 19.35 -3.10
C GLN A 21 -17.21 18.29 -4.16
N LYS A 22 -18.50 18.18 -4.47
CA LYS A 22 -19.01 17.25 -5.49
C LYS A 22 -18.56 17.73 -6.88
N LEU A 23 -17.59 17.04 -7.49
CA LEU A 23 -17.11 17.30 -8.87
C LEU A 23 -18.23 17.39 -9.91
N ILE A 24 -19.36 16.75 -9.63
CA ILE A 24 -20.54 16.66 -10.50
C ILE A 24 -21.14 18.04 -10.79
N THR A 25 -21.06 19.00 -9.86
CA THR A 25 -21.52 20.37 -10.11
C THR A 25 -20.42 21.27 -10.68
N PHE A 26 -19.16 20.98 -10.37
CA PHE A 26 -18.01 21.77 -10.82
C PHE A 26 -17.68 21.58 -12.30
N HIS A 27 -17.77 20.34 -12.81
CA HIS A 27 -17.44 20.03 -14.19
C HIS A 27 -18.31 20.79 -15.22
N PRO A 28 -19.65 20.77 -15.16
CA PRO A 28 -20.49 21.48 -16.13
C PRO A 28 -20.42 23.00 -16.00
N VAL A 29 -20.14 23.53 -14.80
CA VAL A 29 -20.18 24.98 -14.53
C VAL A 29 -18.84 25.67 -14.79
N GLN A 30 -17.72 25.02 -14.49
CA GLN A 30 -16.39 25.67 -14.58
C GLN A 30 -15.50 25.05 -15.66
N ILE A 31 -15.45 23.70 -15.74
CA ILE A 31 -14.53 23.02 -16.66
C ILE A 31 -15.06 23.03 -18.09
N LEU A 32 -16.33 22.68 -18.29
CA LEU A 32 -16.92 22.56 -19.62
C LEU A 32 -16.90 23.88 -20.42
N PRO A 33 -17.32 25.04 -19.86
CA PRO A 33 -17.23 26.31 -20.60
C PRO A 33 -15.78 26.71 -20.89
N ALA A 34 -14.87 26.46 -19.93
CA ALA A 34 -13.46 26.80 -20.09
C ALA A 34 -12.79 25.94 -21.17
N ILE A 35 -13.01 24.62 -21.21
CA ILE A 35 -12.41 23.77 -22.24
C ILE A 35 -13.00 24.06 -23.62
N GLN A 36 -14.30 24.40 -23.70
CA GLN A 36 -14.92 24.84 -24.95
C GLN A 36 -14.30 26.14 -25.48
N LYS A 37 -13.95 27.08 -24.59
CA LYS A 37 -13.31 28.36 -24.94
C LYS A 37 -11.84 28.22 -25.29
N TYR A 38 -11.04 27.62 -24.40
CA TYR A 38 -9.58 27.61 -24.48
C TYR A 38 -9.00 26.39 -25.21
N LYS A 39 -9.82 25.37 -25.48
CA LYS A 39 -9.47 24.10 -26.14
C LYS A 39 -8.51 23.20 -25.36
N VAL A 40 -7.54 23.78 -24.65
CA VAL A 40 -6.60 23.08 -23.78
C VAL A 40 -6.61 23.74 -22.41
N LEU A 41 -6.82 22.92 -21.37
CA LEU A 41 -6.77 23.35 -19.98
C LEU A 41 -5.63 22.64 -19.26
N HIS A 42 -4.88 23.39 -18.46
CA HIS A 42 -3.92 22.85 -17.52
C HIS A 42 -4.55 22.89 -16.11
N LEU A 43 -4.87 21.71 -15.57
CA LEU A 43 -5.45 21.62 -14.23
C LEU A 43 -4.32 21.53 -13.22
N ASN A 44 -4.09 22.62 -12.49
CA ASN A 44 -3.15 22.62 -11.39
C ASN A 44 -3.82 21.97 -10.17
N ARG A 45 -3.11 21.05 -9.49
CA ARG A 45 -3.57 20.30 -8.29
C ARG A 45 -4.61 19.20 -8.52
N THR A 46 -4.37 18.31 -9.47
CA THR A 46 -5.22 17.12 -9.68
C THR A 46 -5.24 16.12 -8.51
N ASP A 47 -4.53 16.40 -7.41
CA ASP A 47 -4.63 15.68 -6.14
C ASP A 47 -5.93 15.99 -5.37
N ALA A 48 -6.73 16.97 -5.82
CA ALA A 48 -8.09 17.20 -5.35
C ALA A 48 -8.95 15.94 -5.53
N ARG A 49 -9.21 15.26 -4.40
CA ARG A 49 -9.88 13.96 -4.41
C ARG A 49 -11.37 14.14 -4.62
N LEU A 50 -11.91 13.41 -5.59
CA LEU A 50 -13.32 13.04 -5.61
C LEU A 50 -13.73 12.48 -4.25
N ALA A 51 -14.93 12.85 -3.79
CA ALA A 51 -15.49 12.26 -2.57
C ALA A 51 -15.45 10.73 -2.65
N ASN A 52 -15.08 10.08 -1.54
CA ASN A 52 -15.08 8.62 -1.50
C ASN A 52 -16.52 8.12 -1.40
N ASN A 53 -17.32 8.74 -0.52
CA ASN A 53 -18.73 8.42 -0.31
C ASN A 53 -19.67 9.43 -0.98
N GLY A 54 -20.94 9.07 -1.13
CA GLY A 54 -22.01 9.98 -1.56
C GLY A 54 -21.99 10.42 -3.03
N LEU A 55 -21.21 9.74 -3.89
CA LEU A 55 -21.27 9.92 -5.35
C LEU A 55 -22.38 9.04 -5.96
N PRO A 56 -22.99 9.45 -7.09
CA PRO A 56 -23.94 8.61 -7.82
C PRO A 56 -23.33 7.27 -8.23
N LEU A 57 -24.16 6.23 -8.21
CA LEU A 57 -23.73 4.85 -8.47
C LEU A 57 -23.06 4.69 -9.85
N GLU A 58 -23.53 5.41 -10.86
CA GLU A 58 -22.94 5.40 -12.21
C GLU A 58 -21.48 5.88 -12.21
N ILE A 59 -21.18 6.92 -11.41
CA ILE A 59 -19.81 7.44 -11.26
C ILE A 59 -18.95 6.43 -10.50
N GLN A 60 -19.47 5.81 -9.44
CA GLN A 60 -18.74 4.77 -8.73
C GLN A 60 -18.45 3.56 -9.63
N ARG A 61 -19.42 3.13 -10.45
CA ARG A 61 -19.25 2.05 -11.43
C ARG A 61 -18.21 2.41 -12.51
N LEU A 62 -18.19 3.64 -12.99
CA LEU A 62 -17.15 4.11 -13.90
C LEU A 62 -15.77 4.03 -13.23
N ARG A 63 -15.64 4.47 -11.97
CA ARG A 63 -14.40 4.35 -11.20
C ARG A 63 -13.96 2.88 -11.05
N CYS A 64 -14.88 1.94 -10.88
CA CYS A 64 -14.57 0.51 -10.87
C CYS A 64 -13.87 0.08 -12.16
N ARG A 65 -14.50 0.37 -13.30
CA ARG A 65 -13.97 0.01 -14.63
C ARG A 65 -12.61 0.65 -14.88
N VAL A 66 -12.44 1.92 -14.50
CA VAL A 66 -11.17 2.63 -14.67
C VAL A 66 -10.08 2.03 -13.78
N ASN A 67 -10.32 1.94 -12.47
CA ASN A 67 -9.27 1.59 -11.50
C ASN A 67 -8.84 0.12 -11.56
N TYR A 68 -9.75 -0.80 -11.90
CA TYR A 68 -9.48 -2.24 -11.81
C TYR A 68 -9.48 -2.97 -13.15
N SER A 69 -10.03 -2.37 -14.21
CA SER A 69 -10.06 -2.99 -15.54
C SER A 69 -9.23 -2.23 -16.58
N ALA A 70 -9.36 -0.92 -16.69
CA ALA A 70 -8.76 -0.15 -17.78
C ALA A 70 -7.29 0.25 -17.50
N LEU A 71 -6.95 0.55 -16.24
CA LEU A 71 -5.57 0.83 -15.87
C LEU A 71 -4.75 -0.47 -15.90
N LYS A 72 -3.83 -0.54 -16.87
CA LYS A 72 -2.89 -1.64 -17.06
C LYS A 72 -1.46 -1.11 -17.00
N PHE A 73 -0.54 -1.95 -16.54
CA PHE A 73 0.87 -1.62 -16.65
C PHE A 73 1.35 -1.79 -18.09
N THR A 74 2.54 -1.25 -18.39
CA THR A 74 3.18 -1.51 -19.67
C THR A 74 3.45 -3.00 -19.85
N SER A 75 3.47 -3.45 -21.10
CA SER A 75 3.68 -4.86 -21.45
C SER A 75 4.95 -5.44 -20.80
N GLN A 76 6.01 -4.64 -20.70
CA GLN A 76 7.27 -5.04 -20.06
C GLN A 76 7.09 -5.41 -18.58
N ILE A 77 6.37 -4.57 -17.81
CA ILE A 77 6.08 -4.83 -16.39
C ILE A 77 5.18 -6.06 -16.27
N GLU A 78 4.16 -6.19 -17.11
CA GLU A 78 3.24 -7.34 -17.06
C GLU A 78 3.92 -8.67 -17.41
N VAL A 79 4.82 -8.67 -18.41
CA VAL A 79 5.57 -9.87 -18.80
C VAL A 79 6.53 -10.29 -17.68
N LEU A 80 7.28 -9.35 -17.11
CA LEU A 80 8.18 -9.66 -16.00
C LEU A 80 7.41 -10.10 -14.76
N GLY A 81 6.31 -9.41 -14.41
CA GLY A 81 5.42 -9.79 -13.32
C GLY A 81 4.88 -11.21 -13.46
N ARG A 82 4.37 -11.56 -14.64
CA ARG A 82 3.92 -12.94 -14.93
C ARG A 82 5.04 -13.97 -14.78
N ARG A 83 6.28 -13.63 -15.13
CA ARG A 83 7.44 -14.52 -14.95
C ARG A 83 7.73 -14.75 -13.45
N VAL A 84 7.78 -13.69 -12.64
CA VAL A 84 7.99 -13.80 -11.19
C VAL A 84 6.87 -14.61 -10.54
N ILE A 85 5.62 -14.33 -10.88
CA ILE A 85 4.46 -15.07 -10.36
C ILE A 85 4.56 -16.56 -10.72
N ARG A 86 4.96 -16.90 -11.95
CA ARG A 86 5.14 -18.29 -12.38
C ARG A 86 6.22 -19.00 -11.56
N MET A 87 7.36 -18.36 -11.32
CA MET A 87 8.44 -18.91 -10.50
C MET A 87 8.00 -19.17 -9.07
N LEU A 88 7.23 -18.25 -8.48
CA LEU A 88 6.67 -18.42 -7.13
C LEU A 88 5.67 -19.59 -7.10
N ARG A 89 4.72 -19.63 -8.05
CA ARG A 89 3.69 -20.66 -8.15
C ARG A 89 4.23 -22.06 -8.39
N GLN A 90 5.40 -22.21 -9.03
CA GLN A 90 6.08 -23.50 -9.18
C GLN A 90 6.44 -24.14 -7.83
N ASN A 91 6.61 -23.33 -6.78
CA ASN A 91 6.90 -23.80 -5.42
C ASN A 91 5.64 -23.91 -4.55
N GLY A 92 4.45 -23.76 -5.14
CA GLY A 92 3.16 -23.89 -4.47
C GLY A 92 2.51 -22.54 -4.07
N PRO A 93 1.61 -22.57 -3.08
CA PRO A 93 1.03 -21.37 -2.50
C PRO A 93 2.11 -20.46 -1.88
N PHE A 94 1.95 -19.15 -2.03
CA PHE A 94 2.88 -18.17 -1.50
C PHE A 94 2.17 -16.98 -0.84
N LEU A 95 2.83 -16.43 0.17
CA LEU A 95 2.42 -15.26 0.91
C LEU A 95 3.26 -14.06 0.46
N VAL A 96 2.64 -12.89 0.36
CA VAL A 96 3.36 -11.63 0.15
C VAL A 96 3.29 -10.78 1.41
N ILE A 97 4.45 -10.34 1.89
CA ILE A 97 4.56 -9.32 2.93
C ILE A 97 4.92 -8.01 2.24
N HIS A 98 4.04 -7.01 2.33
CA HIS A 98 4.41 -5.64 1.99
C HIS A 98 5.08 -4.99 3.21
N LEU A 99 6.40 -5.16 3.26
CA LEU A 99 7.24 -4.82 4.41
C LEU A 99 7.79 -3.39 4.28
N ARG A 100 7.04 -2.39 4.77
CA ARG A 100 7.42 -0.97 4.65
C ARG A 100 8.46 -0.55 5.71
N TYR A 101 9.58 -1.25 5.76
CA TYR A 101 10.69 -1.01 6.70
C TYR A 101 11.92 -0.40 6.00
N GLU A 102 11.69 0.51 5.06
CA GLU A 102 12.74 1.24 4.35
C GLU A 102 13.15 2.53 5.09
N MET A 103 14.36 2.98 4.81
CA MET A 103 15.00 4.11 5.50
C MET A 103 14.18 5.41 5.42
N ASP A 104 13.58 5.70 4.26
CA ASP A 104 12.74 6.88 4.06
C ASP A 104 11.50 6.87 4.98
N MET A 105 10.87 5.71 5.10
CA MET A 105 9.67 5.53 5.93
C MET A 105 10.00 5.64 7.42
N LEU A 106 11.10 5.03 7.86
CA LEU A 106 11.53 5.10 9.26
C LEU A 106 11.98 6.52 9.65
N ALA A 107 12.69 7.22 8.75
CA ALA A 107 13.07 8.61 8.97
C ALA A 107 11.84 9.52 9.02
N PHE A 108 10.89 9.35 8.09
CA PHE A 108 9.65 10.13 8.06
C PHE A 108 8.78 9.91 9.30
N SER A 109 8.56 8.66 9.68
CA SER A 109 7.72 8.28 10.82
C SER A 109 8.40 8.50 12.17
N GLY A 110 9.73 8.66 12.20
CA GLY A 110 10.53 8.78 13.42
C GLY A 110 10.59 7.49 14.24
N CYS A 111 10.31 6.34 13.62
CA CYS A 111 10.24 5.04 14.27
C CYS A 111 11.60 4.35 14.30
N THR A 112 12.08 4.04 15.49
CA THR A 112 13.45 3.53 15.73
C THR A 112 13.47 2.23 16.54
N GLN A 113 12.33 1.55 16.68
CA GLN A 113 12.26 0.26 17.37
C GLN A 113 13.22 -0.75 16.74
N GLY A 114 14.07 -1.35 17.57
CA GLY A 114 15.07 -2.31 17.13
C GLY A 114 16.28 -1.69 16.42
N CYS A 115 16.30 -0.39 16.12
CA CYS A 115 17.45 0.30 15.54
C CYS A 115 18.59 0.46 16.56
N THR A 116 19.82 0.47 16.08
CA THR A 116 20.99 0.83 16.88
C THR A 116 21.03 2.35 17.13
N PRO A 117 21.84 2.85 18.08
CA PRO A 117 22.02 4.29 18.28
C PRO A 117 22.50 5.00 17.01
N LYS A 118 23.44 4.39 16.27
CA LYS A 118 23.95 4.93 15.00
C LYS A 118 22.86 5.02 13.92
N GLU A 119 22.05 3.97 13.79
CA GLU A 119 20.90 3.95 12.87
C GLU A 119 19.86 5.03 13.25
N THR A 120 19.60 5.20 14.54
CA THR A 120 18.69 6.23 15.05
C THR A 120 19.16 7.64 14.73
N GLU A 121 20.46 7.91 14.86
CA GLU A 121 21.08 9.18 14.49
C GLU A 121 20.98 9.43 12.99
N GLU A 122 21.27 8.43 12.16
CA GLU A 122 21.18 8.53 10.69
C GLU A 122 19.76 8.87 10.22
N LEU A 123 18.75 8.14 10.72
CA LEU A 123 17.34 8.40 10.43
C LEU A 123 16.92 9.79 10.88
N THR A 124 17.43 10.25 12.04
CA THR A 124 17.17 11.61 12.54
C THR A 124 17.78 12.65 11.61
N ARG A 125 19.05 12.51 11.23
CA ARG A 125 19.71 13.43 10.29
C ARG A 125 18.96 13.51 8.97
N MET A 126 18.57 12.37 8.41
CA MET A 126 17.77 12.31 7.18
C MET A 126 16.46 13.09 7.33
N ARG A 127 15.72 12.87 8.42
CA ARG A 127 14.46 13.56 8.67
C ARG A 127 14.62 15.07 8.71
N TYR A 128 15.70 15.57 9.31
CA TYR A 128 15.97 17.01 9.35
C TYR A 128 16.39 17.56 7.98
N ALA A 129 17.11 16.78 7.17
CA ALA A 129 17.57 17.17 5.84
C ALA A 129 16.44 17.44 4.82
N TYR A 130 15.22 16.92 5.03
CA TYR A 130 14.06 17.13 4.14
C TYR A 130 13.13 18.27 4.61
N PRO A 131 13.22 19.51 4.07
CA PRO A 131 12.56 20.68 4.66
C PRO A 131 11.03 20.61 4.68
N TRP A 132 10.41 19.89 3.74
CA TRP A 132 8.95 19.77 3.63
C TRP A 132 8.32 18.79 4.63
N TRP A 133 9.11 17.97 5.33
CA TRP A 133 8.60 17.16 6.44
C TRP A 133 8.42 18.03 7.68
N LYS A 134 7.16 18.27 8.05
CA LYS A 134 6.78 19.22 9.11
C LYS A 134 7.16 18.74 10.51
N GLU A 135 6.98 17.46 10.81
CA GLU A 135 7.23 16.89 12.13
C GLU A 135 8.70 16.47 12.25
N LYS A 136 9.50 17.21 13.05
CA LYS A 136 10.95 16.99 13.20
C LYS A 136 11.36 16.38 14.52
N VAL A 137 10.61 16.62 15.59
CA VAL A 137 10.82 16.03 16.91
C VAL A 137 9.71 15.02 17.12
N ILE A 138 10.07 13.74 17.23
CA ILE A 138 9.11 12.62 17.27
C ILE A 138 9.54 11.70 18.40
N ASN A 139 8.61 11.35 19.27
CA ASN A 139 8.80 10.29 20.25
C ASN A 139 8.47 8.94 19.59
N SER A 140 9.51 8.18 19.22
CA SER A 140 9.35 6.88 18.56
C SER A 140 8.51 5.91 19.39
N PHE A 141 8.65 5.92 20.72
CA PHE A 141 7.96 4.97 21.59
C PHE A 141 6.46 5.21 21.59
N VAL A 142 6.05 6.48 21.71
CA VAL A 142 4.63 6.87 21.66
C VAL A 142 4.02 6.55 20.29
N LYS A 143 4.69 6.92 19.19
CA LYS A 143 4.23 6.59 17.82
C LYS A 143 4.07 5.08 17.62
N ARG A 144 5.01 4.27 18.11
CA ARG A 144 4.91 2.80 18.04
C ARG A 144 3.72 2.30 18.83
N LYS A 145 3.54 2.73 20.08
CA LYS A 145 2.39 2.36 20.92
C LYS A 145 1.05 2.76 20.34
N ASP A 146 0.99 3.83 19.57
CA ASP A 146 -0.23 4.26 18.85
C ASP A 146 -0.44 3.52 17.52
N GLY A 147 0.42 2.56 17.16
CA GLY A 147 0.35 1.81 15.91
C GLY A 147 0.74 2.63 14.67
N LEU A 148 1.40 3.78 14.86
CA LEU A 148 1.79 4.71 13.78
C LEU A 148 3.15 4.38 13.15
N CYS A 149 3.81 3.33 13.62
CA CYS A 149 5.05 2.80 13.06
C CYS A 149 4.80 1.61 12.12
N PRO A 150 5.69 1.37 11.14
CA PRO A 150 5.80 0.06 10.48
C PRO A 150 6.16 -1.00 11.51
N LEU A 151 5.57 -2.20 11.39
CA LEU A 151 6.03 -3.34 12.17
C LEU A 151 7.43 -3.76 11.73
N THR A 152 8.27 -4.13 12.69
CA THR A 152 9.60 -4.66 12.41
C THR A 152 9.51 -6.10 11.85
N PRO A 153 10.50 -6.61 11.10
CA PRO A 153 10.47 -8.01 10.66
C PRO A 153 10.39 -9.02 11.80
N GLU A 154 10.95 -8.70 12.97
CA GLU A 154 10.84 -9.50 14.18
C GLU A 154 9.39 -9.58 14.69
N GLU A 155 8.68 -8.45 14.76
CA GLU A 155 7.26 -8.40 15.13
C GLU A 155 6.40 -9.15 14.12
N VAL A 156 6.66 -8.96 12.83
CA VAL A 156 5.96 -9.64 11.74
C VAL A 156 6.14 -11.16 11.84
N ALA A 157 7.35 -11.65 12.11
CA ALA A 157 7.62 -13.08 12.24
C ALA A 157 6.79 -13.75 13.34
N ILE A 158 6.70 -13.08 14.51
CA ILE A 158 5.92 -13.55 15.66
C ILE A 158 4.43 -13.54 15.35
N VAL A 159 3.92 -12.48 14.71
CA VAL A 159 2.50 -12.36 14.32
C VAL A 159 2.11 -13.43 13.29
N LEU A 160 2.92 -13.66 12.25
CA LEU A 160 2.63 -14.70 11.25
C LEU A 160 2.57 -16.09 11.91
N ARG A 161 3.48 -16.36 12.86
CA ARG A 161 3.46 -17.63 13.61
C ARG A 161 2.20 -17.75 14.47
N ALA A 162 1.77 -16.66 15.10
CA ALA A 162 0.53 -16.63 15.87
C ALA A 162 -0.73 -16.78 15.00
N LEU A 163 -0.66 -16.43 13.71
CA LEU A 163 -1.74 -16.62 12.73
C LEU A 163 -1.72 -18.01 12.05
N ASP A 164 -0.91 -18.95 12.55
CA ASP A 164 -0.70 -20.29 12.00
C ASP A 164 -0.26 -20.29 10.52
N ILE A 165 0.51 -19.28 10.10
CA ILE A 165 1.14 -19.33 8.78
C ILE A 165 2.19 -20.45 8.79
N ASP A 166 2.07 -21.36 7.83
CA ASP A 166 2.98 -22.49 7.72
C ASP A 166 4.42 -22.02 7.49
N LYS A 167 5.36 -22.56 8.27
CA LYS A 167 6.78 -22.20 8.19
C LYS A 167 7.41 -22.52 6.83
N SER A 168 6.90 -23.53 6.13
CA SER A 168 7.35 -23.94 4.81
C SER A 168 6.77 -23.07 3.69
N MET A 169 5.75 -22.26 3.96
CA MET A 169 5.13 -21.39 2.96
C MET A 169 6.17 -20.42 2.40
N GLN A 170 6.22 -20.31 1.07
CA GLN A 170 7.10 -19.36 0.41
C GLN A 170 6.62 -17.93 0.69
N ILE A 171 7.54 -17.06 1.09
CA ILE A 171 7.23 -15.66 1.40
C ILE A 171 7.97 -14.75 0.44
N TYR A 172 7.23 -13.98 -0.35
CA TYR A 172 7.77 -12.91 -1.18
C TYR A 172 7.72 -11.57 -0.42
N ILE A 173 8.85 -10.86 -0.34
CA ILE A 173 8.91 -9.53 0.27
C ILE A 173 8.70 -8.45 -0.80
N ALA A 174 7.54 -7.80 -0.76
CA ALA A 174 7.20 -6.64 -1.57
C ALA A 174 7.68 -5.37 -0.86
N ALA A 175 8.93 -4.98 -1.09
CA ALA A 175 9.54 -3.79 -0.50
C ALA A 175 10.72 -3.27 -1.31
N GLY A 176 11.14 -2.05 -0.98
CA GLY A 176 12.47 -1.55 -1.34
C GLY A 176 13.57 -2.20 -0.49
N GLU A 177 14.68 -1.49 -0.32
CA GLU A 177 15.76 -1.93 0.57
C GLU A 177 15.30 -1.89 2.03
N ILE A 178 15.38 -3.03 2.72
CA ILE A 178 15.01 -3.12 4.14
C ILE A 178 16.16 -2.53 4.97
N TYR A 179 15.84 -1.53 5.79
CA TYR A 179 16.85 -0.83 6.58
C TYR A 179 17.45 -1.76 7.65
N GLY A 180 18.79 -1.82 7.70
CA GLY A 180 19.54 -2.80 8.49
C GLY A 180 19.74 -4.15 7.81
N GLY A 181 19.22 -4.35 6.58
CA GLY A 181 19.52 -5.47 5.69
C GLY A 181 19.33 -6.85 6.32
N LYS A 182 20.32 -7.75 6.11
CA LYS A 182 20.28 -9.13 6.62
C LYS A 182 20.10 -9.21 8.14
N ARG A 183 20.71 -8.30 8.90
CA ARG A 183 20.59 -8.27 10.37
C ARG A 183 19.14 -8.04 10.78
N ARG A 184 18.45 -7.10 10.13
CA ARG A 184 17.04 -6.78 10.40
C ARG A 184 16.11 -7.93 9.99
N MET A 185 16.42 -8.60 8.89
CA MET A 185 15.61 -9.70 8.36
C MET A 185 15.81 -11.03 9.11
N ALA A 186 16.87 -11.16 9.93
CA ALA A 186 17.33 -12.43 10.49
C ALA A 186 16.23 -13.22 11.20
N SER A 187 15.44 -12.58 12.07
CA SER A 187 14.36 -13.25 12.82
C SER A 187 13.24 -13.76 11.91
N LEU A 188 12.90 -12.99 10.87
CA LEU A 188 11.89 -13.40 9.90
C LEU A 188 12.38 -14.58 9.06
N THR A 189 13.61 -14.52 8.56
CA THR A 189 14.20 -15.61 7.76
C THR A 189 14.48 -16.86 8.58
N LEU A 190 14.74 -16.73 9.88
CA LEU A 190 14.88 -17.86 10.79
C LEU A 190 13.52 -18.56 11.05
N ALA A 191 12.45 -17.78 11.18
CA ALA A 191 11.10 -18.31 11.38
C ALA A 191 10.52 -18.91 10.09
N TYR A 192 10.83 -18.31 8.93
CA TYR A 192 10.37 -18.70 7.60
C TYR A 192 11.58 -18.80 6.65
N PRO A 193 12.13 -19.99 6.41
CA PRO A 193 13.35 -20.16 5.61
C PRO A 193 13.15 -19.86 4.12
N ASN A 194 11.93 -19.94 3.59
CA ASN A 194 11.61 -19.78 2.17
C ASN A 194 11.27 -18.33 1.79
N VAL A 195 12.02 -17.36 2.33
CA VAL A 195 11.84 -15.92 2.05
C VAL A 195 12.61 -15.54 0.79
N VAL A 196 11.93 -14.93 -0.17
CA VAL A 196 12.47 -14.50 -1.47
C VAL A 196 12.10 -13.05 -1.77
N ARG A 197 12.82 -12.45 -2.70
CA ARG A 197 12.58 -11.11 -3.25
C ARG A 197 12.70 -11.14 -4.77
N LYS A 198 12.23 -10.09 -5.45
CA LYS A 198 12.48 -9.92 -6.89
C LYS A 198 13.98 -10.01 -7.22
N GLU A 199 14.86 -9.46 -6.39
CA GLU A 199 16.31 -9.50 -6.61
C GLU A 199 16.93 -10.89 -6.43
N THR A 200 16.23 -11.83 -5.77
CA THR A 200 16.69 -13.22 -5.63
C THR A 200 16.05 -14.16 -6.67
N LEU A 201 14.95 -13.73 -7.30
CA LEU A 201 14.21 -14.53 -8.30
C LEU A 201 14.61 -14.20 -9.74
N LEU A 202 15.16 -13.00 -9.96
CA LEU A 202 15.47 -12.46 -11.27
C LEU A 202 16.96 -12.15 -11.39
N GLU A 203 17.46 -12.23 -12.61
CA GLU A 203 18.83 -11.79 -12.91
C GLU A 203 18.92 -10.26 -12.87
N PRO A 204 20.09 -9.68 -12.54
CA PRO A 204 20.27 -8.23 -12.56
C PRO A 204 19.92 -7.59 -13.91
N SER A 205 20.12 -8.31 -15.02
CA SER A 205 19.77 -7.88 -16.38
C SER A 205 18.26 -7.79 -16.60
N ASP A 206 17.46 -8.65 -15.95
CA ASP A 206 15.99 -8.59 -16.00
C ASP A 206 15.47 -7.31 -15.30
N LEU A 207 16.20 -6.82 -14.29
CA LEU A 207 15.86 -5.63 -13.51
C LEU A 207 16.43 -4.33 -14.08
N MET A 208 17.41 -4.39 -15.00
CA MET A 208 18.07 -3.21 -15.58
C MET A 208 17.08 -2.22 -16.17
N PHE A 209 16.02 -2.70 -16.82
CA PHE A 209 15.01 -1.84 -17.43
C PHE A 209 14.27 -0.96 -16.40
N PHE A 210 14.22 -1.41 -15.15
CA PHE A 210 13.52 -0.77 -14.04
C PHE A 210 14.48 -0.08 -13.06
N GLN A 211 15.79 -0.14 -13.29
CA GLN A 211 16.77 0.53 -12.45
C GLN A 211 16.49 2.03 -12.40
N ASN A 212 16.64 2.61 -11.21
CA ASN A 212 16.34 4.02 -10.90
C ASN A 212 14.87 4.44 -11.08
N HIS A 213 13.97 3.50 -11.41
CA HIS A 213 12.53 3.75 -11.53
C HIS A 213 11.78 3.01 -10.42
N SER A 214 11.86 3.54 -9.19
CA SER A 214 11.26 2.93 -7.99
C SER A 214 9.76 2.61 -8.17
N SER A 215 9.02 3.48 -8.86
CA SER A 215 7.59 3.25 -9.15
C SER A 215 7.34 2.03 -10.04
N GLN A 216 8.24 1.73 -11.00
CA GLN A 216 8.10 0.55 -11.86
C GLN A 216 8.45 -0.73 -11.09
N MET A 217 9.43 -0.67 -10.19
CA MET A 217 9.73 -1.77 -9.26
C MET A 217 8.57 -2.05 -8.31
N ALA A 218 7.91 -1.00 -7.81
CA ALA A 218 6.70 -1.14 -7.00
C ALA A 218 5.51 -1.71 -7.81
N ALA A 219 5.42 -1.44 -9.11
CA ALA A 219 4.42 -2.04 -9.98
C ALA A 219 4.59 -3.56 -10.13
N LEU A 220 5.85 -4.04 -10.15
CA LEU A 220 6.13 -5.48 -10.12
C LEU A 220 5.63 -6.11 -8.81
N ASP A 221 5.98 -5.49 -7.68
CA ASP A 221 5.51 -5.92 -6.36
C ASP A 221 3.98 -5.92 -6.27
N TYR A 222 3.32 -4.98 -6.93
CA TYR A 222 1.86 -4.87 -6.97
C TYR A 222 1.25 -6.09 -7.66
N LEU A 223 1.74 -6.44 -8.86
CA LEU A 223 1.27 -7.61 -9.60
C LEU A 223 1.45 -8.90 -8.79
N VAL A 224 2.62 -9.09 -8.19
CA VAL A 224 2.89 -10.27 -7.34
C VAL A 224 1.96 -10.30 -6.12
N SER A 225 1.69 -9.14 -5.50
CA SER A 225 0.78 -9.02 -4.36
C SER A 225 -0.68 -9.33 -4.71
N LEU A 226 -1.13 -9.01 -5.93
CA LEU A 226 -2.48 -9.37 -6.38
C LEU A 226 -2.66 -10.87 -6.59
N GLU A 227 -1.60 -11.55 -7.02
CA GLU A 227 -1.64 -12.97 -7.33
C GLU A 227 -1.29 -13.89 -6.17
N SER A 228 -0.84 -13.37 -5.03
CA SER A 228 -0.54 -14.18 -3.85
C SER A 228 -1.80 -14.77 -3.19
N ASP A 229 -1.65 -15.89 -2.48
CA ASP A 229 -2.76 -16.49 -1.72
C ASP A 229 -3.08 -15.68 -0.47
N ILE A 230 -2.04 -15.11 0.15
CA ILE A 230 -2.15 -14.26 1.33
C ILE A 230 -1.35 -12.98 1.07
N PHE A 231 -1.96 -11.84 1.34
CA PHE A 231 -1.29 -10.55 1.34
C PHE A 231 -1.32 -9.95 2.75
N VAL A 232 -0.17 -9.49 3.24
CA VAL A 232 -0.01 -8.92 4.59
C VAL A 232 0.78 -7.61 4.50
N PRO A 233 0.13 -6.44 4.58
CA PRO A 233 0.82 -5.17 4.72
C PRO A 233 1.24 -4.91 6.17
N THR A 234 2.47 -4.42 6.37
CA THR A 234 3.03 -4.15 7.72
C THR A 234 2.92 -2.67 8.12
N TYR A 235 2.43 -1.83 7.22
CA TYR A 235 2.22 -0.40 7.41
C TYR A 235 1.07 0.09 6.52
N ASP A 236 0.33 1.09 6.97
CA ASP A 236 -0.64 1.77 6.11
C ASP A 236 0.08 2.62 5.07
N GLY A 237 -0.30 2.46 3.82
CA GLY A 237 0.27 3.23 2.73
C GLY A 237 -0.55 3.09 1.46
N ASN A 238 -0.21 3.88 0.45
CA ASN A 238 -0.92 3.86 -0.83
C ASN A 238 -0.92 2.45 -1.43
N MET A 239 0.25 1.80 -1.46
CA MET A 239 0.42 0.44 -1.97
C MET A 239 -0.49 -0.57 -1.26
N ALA A 240 -0.46 -0.60 0.09
CA ALA A 240 -1.30 -1.49 0.88
C ALA A 240 -2.79 -1.30 0.53
N LYS A 241 -3.24 -0.05 0.46
CA LYS A 241 -4.63 0.30 0.14
C LYS A 241 -5.03 -0.10 -1.28
N VAL A 242 -4.21 0.18 -2.30
CA VAL A 242 -4.55 -0.16 -3.68
C VAL A 242 -4.54 -1.66 -3.93
N VAL A 243 -3.64 -2.42 -3.27
CA VAL A 243 -3.61 -3.88 -3.34
C VAL A 243 -4.83 -4.46 -2.63
N GLU A 244 -5.13 -3.98 -1.41
CA GLU A 244 -6.30 -4.43 -0.64
C GLU A 244 -7.59 -4.29 -1.45
N GLY A 245 -7.87 -3.09 -1.99
CA GLY A 245 -9.09 -2.87 -2.73
C GLY A 245 -9.16 -3.64 -4.04
N HIS A 246 -8.04 -3.81 -4.75
CA HIS A 246 -8.03 -4.64 -5.95
C HIS A 246 -8.20 -6.13 -5.62
N ARG A 247 -7.63 -6.63 -4.52
CA ARG A 247 -7.87 -7.99 -4.03
C ARG A 247 -9.33 -8.21 -3.61
N ARG A 248 -10.01 -7.19 -3.06
CA ARG A 248 -11.46 -7.21 -2.84
C ARG A 248 -12.23 -7.30 -4.15
N TYR A 249 -11.87 -6.48 -5.14
CA TYR A 249 -12.47 -6.49 -6.48
C TYR A 249 -12.33 -7.85 -7.18
N LEU A 250 -11.19 -8.53 -7.04
CA LEU A 250 -10.92 -9.85 -7.60
C LEU A 250 -11.56 -11.02 -6.81
N GLY A 251 -12.69 -10.77 -6.14
CA GLY A 251 -13.41 -11.80 -5.40
C GLY A 251 -12.89 -12.03 -3.97
N PHE A 252 -12.55 -10.95 -3.26
CA PHE A 252 -12.17 -11.01 -1.84
C PHE A 252 -10.97 -11.93 -1.56
N LYS A 253 -9.90 -11.82 -2.37
CA LYS A 253 -8.66 -12.57 -2.11
C LYS A 253 -8.13 -12.24 -0.71
N LYS A 254 -7.73 -13.28 0.04
CA LYS A 254 -7.36 -13.19 1.47
C LYS A 254 -6.29 -12.13 1.71
N THR A 255 -6.62 -11.13 2.52
CA THR A 255 -5.73 -10.01 2.85
C THR A 255 -5.79 -9.78 4.35
N ILE A 256 -4.67 -10.00 5.06
CA ILE A 256 -4.62 -9.89 6.53
C ILE A 256 -4.24 -8.45 6.89
N MET A 257 -5.23 -7.64 7.24
CA MET A 257 -5.02 -6.25 7.65
C MET A 257 -4.65 -6.19 9.14
N LEU A 258 -3.35 -6.02 9.41
CA LEU A 258 -2.80 -6.08 10.76
C LEU A 258 -3.25 -4.88 11.64
N ASP A 259 -3.72 -5.16 12.85
CA ASP A 259 -3.95 -4.14 13.88
C ASP A 259 -2.65 -3.82 14.62
N ARG A 260 -1.90 -2.86 14.08
CA ARG A 260 -0.54 -2.55 14.54
C ARG A 260 -0.50 -2.06 15.99
N LYS A 261 -1.49 -1.29 16.42
CA LYS A 261 -1.57 -0.78 17.79
C LYS A 261 -1.69 -1.93 18.79
N LEU A 262 -2.64 -2.83 18.53
CA LEU A 262 -2.86 -3.99 19.38
C LEU A 262 -1.70 -4.98 19.30
N ILE A 263 -1.14 -5.22 18.11
CA ILE A 263 0.03 -6.09 17.92
C ILE A 263 1.20 -5.60 18.77
N VAL A 264 1.51 -4.30 18.73
CA VAL A 264 2.60 -3.71 19.52
C VAL A 264 2.40 -3.98 21.01
N GLU A 265 1.18 -3.76 21.52
CA GLU A 265 0.86 -4.01 22.92
C GLU A 265 1.05 -5.48 23.29
N LEU A 266 0.49 -6.40 22.50
CA LEU A 266 0.59 -7.84 22.78
C LEU A 266 2.03 -8.37 22.64
N VAL A 267 2.81 -7.85 21.67
CA VAL A 267 4.22 -8.21 21.51
C VAL A 267 5.03 -7.73 22.71
N ASP A 268 4.78 -6.52 23.21
CA ASP A 268 5.47 -6.00 24.39
C ASP A 268 5.17 -6.87 25.62
N GLN A 269 3.90 -7.24 25.84
CA GLN A 269 3.51 -8.13 26.95
C GLN A 269 4.09 -9.55 26.83
N TYR A 270 4.14 -10.09 25.61
CA TYR A 270 4.73 -11.40 25.35
C TYR A 270 6.25 -11.38 25.60
N THR A 271 6.94 -10.36 25.10
CA THR A 271 8.40 -10.22 25.25
C THR A 271 8.83 -9.88 26.67
N SER A 272 7.99 -9.19 27.47
CA SER A 272 8.21 -8.98 28.90
C SER A 272 7.91 -10.21 29.76
N GLY A 273 7.35 -11.29 29.17
CA GLY A 273 6.93 -12.49 29.89
C GLY A 273 5.60 -12.35 30.64
N SER A 274 4.89 -11.23 30.46
CA SER A 274 3.58 -10.97 31.09
C SER A 274 2.44 -11.71 30.39
N LEU A 275 2.64 -12.15 29.14
CA LEU A 275 1.66 -12.88 28.33
C LEU A 275 2.26 -14.19 27.82
N ARG A 276 1.54 -15.31 27.99
CA ARG A 276 1.98 -16.62 27.49
C ARG A 276 1.74 -16.75 25.98
N TRP A 277 2.51 -17.62 25.32
CA TRP A 277 2.38 -17.86 23.87
C TRP A 277 0.95 -18.24 23.43
N ASP A 278 0.31 -19.17 24.13
CA ASP A 278 -1.03 -19.65 23.73
C ASP A 278 -2.08 -18.54 23.81
N GLU A 279 -1.95 -17.66 24.81
CA GLU A 279 -2.82 -16.49 24.99
C GLU A 279 -2.53 -15.42 23.94
N PHE A 280 -1.25 -15.10 23.70
CA PHE A 280 -0.83 -14.20 22.63
C PHE A 280 -1.37 -14.64 21.27
N ALA A 281 -1.20 -15.92 20.92
CA ALA A 281 -1.66 -16.47 19.65
C ALA A 281 -3.20 -16.42 19.53
N SER A 282 -3.91 -16.77 20.60
CA SER A 282 -5.38 -16.69 20.65
C SER A 282 -5.89 -15.26 20.44
N LEU A 283 -5.30 -14.28 21.12
CA LEU A 283 -5.68 -12.86 20.99
C LEU A 283 -5.38 -12.31 19.60
N ILE A 284 -4.21 -12.64 19.02
CA ILE A 284 -3.87 -12.26 17.65
C ILE A 284 -4.89 -12.83 16.66
N LYS A 285 -5.26 -14.12 16.76
CA LYS A 285 -6.27 -14.73 15.90
C LYS A 285 -7.65 -14.07 16.08
N ALA A 286 -8.05 -13.84 17.32
CA ALA A 286 -9.35 -13.23 17.63
C ALA A 286 -9.49 -11.84 17.00
N VAL A 287 -8.49 -10.98 17.17
CA VAL A 287 -8.50 -9.60 16.66
C VAL A 287 -8.50 -9.54 15.12
N HIS A 288 -7.84 -10.50 14.47
CA HIS A 288 -7.71 -10.50 13.01
C HIS A 288 -8.78 -11.33 12.29
N SER A 289 -9.63 -12.07 13.02
CA SER A 289 -10.67 -12.94 12.44
C SER A 289 -11.56 -12.26 11.39
N ASN A 290 -11.93 -11.00 11.62
CA ASN A 290 -12.75 -10.18 10.70
C ASN A 290 -11.93 -9.22 9.82
N ARG A 291 -10.60 -9.36 9.78
CA ARG A 291 -9.66 -8.47 9.07
C ARG A 291 -8.95 -9.21 7.92
N MET A 292 -9.66 -10.13 7.27
CA MET A 292 -9.11 -11.08 6.29
C MET A 292 -9.47 -10.73 4.82
N GLY A 293 -9.92 -9.50 4.54
CA GLY A 293 -10.25 -9.03 3.20
C GLY A 293 -11.70 -9.32 2.76
N SER A 294 -12.62 -9.46 3.73
CA SER A 294 -14.06 -9.67 3.49
C SER A 294 -14.76 -8.41 2.97
N ALA A 295 -16.01 -8.59 2.53
CA ALA A 295 -16.90 -7.48 2.22
C ALA A 295 -17.11 -6.59 3.45
N ALA A 296 -16.95 -5.28 3.26
CA ALA A 296 -17.17 -4.30 4.31
C ALA A 296 -17.75 -3.02 3.71
N THR A 297 -18.59 -2.33 4.48
CA THR A 297 -19.07 -1.02 4.10
C THR A 297 -17.97 0.02 4.27
N ARG A 298 -17.79 0.88 3.28
CA ARG A 298 -16.82 2.00 3.33
C ARG A 298 -17.16 2.92 4.50
N ALA A 299 -16.21 3.18 5.39
CA ALA A 299 -16.42 4.13 6.48
C ALA A 299 -16.65 5.55 5.93
N ALA A 300 -17.77 6.15 6.32
CA ALA A 300 -18.09 7.56 6.09
C ALA A 300 -17.99 8.28 7.43
N ILE A 301 -17.19 9.35 7.49
CA ILE A 301 -17.00 10.13 8.72
C ILE A 301 -17.53 11.53 8.44
N PRO A 302 -18.71 11.88 9.01
CA PRO A 302 -19.27 13.22 8.87
C PRO A 302 -18.23 14.29 9.21
N ASP A 303 -18.18 15.33 8.38
CA ASP A 303 -17.28 16.48 8.51
C ASP A 303 -15.76 16.18 8.42
N ARG A 304 -15.36 14.91 8.22
CA ARG A 304 -13.95 14.50 8.03
C ARG A 304 -13.74 13.62 6.80
N PRO A 305 -14.03 14.12 5.59
CA PRO A 305 -13.88 13.35 4.36
C PRO A 305 -12.43 12.87 4.06
N LYS A 306 -11.42 13.42 4.76
CA LYS A 306 -10.02 12.98 4.66
C LYS A 306 -9.73 11.70 5.45
N GLU A 307 -10.55 11.40 6.45
CA GLU A 307 -10.43 10.24 7.34
C GLU A 307 -11.31 9.08 6.88
N GLU A 308 -12.14 9.28 5.86
CA GLU A 308 -12.92 8.21 5.22
C GLU A 308 -12.02 7.15 4.57
N ASP A 309 -12.56 5.94 4.48
CA ASP A 309 -11.97 4.90 3.65
C ASP A 309 -11.90 5.36 2.19
N TYR A 310 -10.79 5.03 1.53
CA TYR A 310 -10.62 5.37 0.13
C TYR A 310 -11.46 4.45 -0.75
N PHE A 311 -12.05 4.99 -1.82
CA PHE A 311 -12.71 4.18 -2.85
C PHE A 311 -11.83 3.04 -3.35
N TYR A 312 -10.56 3.33 -3.64
CA TYR A 312 -9.64 2.35 -4.20
C TYR A 312 -9.17 1.29 -3.19
N ALA A 313 -9.42 1.48 -1.88
CA ALA A 313 -9.14 0.52 -0.82
C ALA A 313 -10.36 -0.35 -0.49
N ASN A 314 -11.55 0.25 -0.55
CA ASN A 314 -12.81 -0.46 -0.36
C ASN A 314 -13.79 -0.12 -1.50
N PRO A 315 -13.72 -0.83 -2.65
CA PRO A 315 -14.53 -0.55 -3.82
C PRO A 315 -15.90 -1.24 -3.77
N GLN A 316 -16.65 -1.09 -2.68
CA GLN A 316 -17.90 -1.82 -2.41
C GLN A 316 -18.93 -1.79 -3.57
N GLU A 317 -19.01 -0.69 -4.32
CA GLU A 317 -19.95 -0.54 -5.44
C GLU A 317 -19.56 -1.39 -6.66
N CYS A 318 -18.30 -1.84 -6.73
CA CYS A 318 -17.79 -2.71 -7.78
C CYS A 318 -18.14 -4.18 -7.55
N LEU A 319 -18.61 -4.52 -6.35
CA LEU A 319 -18.80 -5.90 -5.86
C LEU A 319 -20.26 -6.37 -6.00
N GLN A 320 -21.18 -5.47 -6.33
CA GLN A 320 -22.60 -5.77 -6.49
C GLN A 320 -22.95 -6.01 -7.97
N GLY A 321 -23.00 -7.28 -8.37
CA GLY A 321 -23.59 -7.70 -9.64
C GLY A 321 -23.17 -9.11 -10.10
N PRO A 322 -24.05 -10.13 -10.00
CA PRO A 322 -23.80 -11.47 -10.56
C PRO A 322 -23.67 -11.49 -12.09
N ASN A 323 -24.07 -10.42 -12.80
CA ASN A 323 -24.28 -10.44 -14.26
C ASN A 323 -23.29 -9.59 -15.08
N MET A 324 -22.13 -9.19 -14.54
CA MET A 324 -21.20 -8.32 -15.31
C MET A 324 -19.79 -8.87 -15.51
N LEU A 325 -19.50 -10.10 -15.04
CA LEU A 325 -18.24 -10.81 -15.35
C LEU A 325 -18.35 -11.72 -16.59
N GLN A 326 -19.49 -11.72 -17.31
CA GLN A 326 -19.73 -12.61 -18.48
C GLN A 326 -19.88 -11.92 -19.84
N THR A 327 -19.62 -10.62 -19.94
CA THR A 327 -19.52 -9.95 -21.23
C THR A 327 -18.30 -9.05 -21.24
N LEU A 328 -17.15 -9.66 -21.50
CA LEU A 328 -16.29 -9.44 -22.67
C LEU A 328 -15.23 -10.53 -22.75
#